data_AF-A0A382KQ71-F1
#
_entry.id   AF-A0A382KQ71-F1
#
_cell.length_a   1.000
_cell.length_b   1.000
_cell.length_c   1.000
_cell.angle_alpha   90.00
_cell.angle_beta   90.00
_cell.angle_gamma   90.00
#
_symmetry.space_group_name_H-M   'P 1'
#
loop_
_entity.id
_entity.type
_entity.pdbx_description
1 polymer ?
#
loop_
_entity_poly.entity_id
_entity_poly.type
_entity_poly.pdbx_seq_one_letter_code
_entity_poly.pdbx_strand_id
1 'polypeptide(L)'
;EEFAQGVPLLNRIYMAHISLLPIITLLMVGLHLFYIKYHQLSSLPEAPEKSKNMPFTRHMAYLQRAGAGVFLLICLLALTIAPPLGEEPVLGLEVTKPPWQFVWVYALENLWVPFLVVAPPLIILFLVAIPFVDQNKERYWKKRPLAIVVLVGFILLFTCLIIWGKVTTMTHTM
;
A
#
# COMPACT_ATOMS: atom_id res chain seq x y z
N GLU A 1 -16.18 -4.16 -36.51
CA GLU A 1 -15.54 -3.94 -35.19
C GLU A 1 -15.77 -2.50 -34.80
N GLU A 2 -16.77 -2.21 -33.98
CA GLU A 2 -17.09 -0.84 -33.56
C GLU A 2 -17.38 -0.85 -32.05
N PHE A 3 -16.34 -1.17 -31.25
CA PHE A 3 -16.52 -1.44 -29.82
C PHE A 3 -16.55 -0.20 -28.91
N ALA A 4 -16.42 1.03 -29.44
CA ALA A 4 -16.79 2.25 -28.72
C ALA A 4 -16.81 3.48 -29.65
N GLN A 5 -17.97 4.08 -29.89
CA GLN A 5 -18.09 5.42 -30.50
C GLN A 5 -17.77 6.55 -29.49
N GLY A 6 -16.69 6.41 -28.71
CA GLY A 6 -16.34 7.33 -27.63
C GLY A 6 -14.84 7.56 -27.51
N VAL A 7 -14.45 8.41 -26.54
CA VAL A 7 -13.03 8.68 -26.22
C VAL A 7 -12.31 7.35 -25.94
N PRO A 8 -11.16 7.07 -26.59
CA PRO A 8 -10.41 5.82 -26.41
C PRO A 8 -10.14 5.51 -24.93
N LEU A 9 -10.23 4.22 -24.55
CA LEU A 9 -10.00 3.77 -23.16
C LEU A 9 -8.67 4.29 -22.60
N LEU A 10 -7.61 4.26 -23.41
CA LEU A 10 -6.30 4.78 -23.05
C LEU A 10 -6.37 6.25 -22.60
N ASN A 11 -7.08 7.10 -23.34
CA ASN A 11 -7.21 8.51 -22.99
C ASN A 11 -8.05 8.70 -21.70
N ARG A 12 -9.06 7.86 -21.47
CA ARG A 12 -9.86 7.90 -20.22
C ARG A 12 -9.01 7.53 -19.00
N ILE A 13 -8.23 6.45 -19.09
CA ILE A 13 -7.32 6.01 -18.01
C ILE A 13 -6.23 7.05 -17.77
N TYR A 14 -5.65 7.60 -18.84
CA TYR A 14 -4.65 8.66 -18.76
C TYR A 14 -5.19 9.88 -18.00
N MET A 15 -6.34 10.42 -18.42
CA MET A 15 -6.98 11.56 -17.75
C MET A 15 -7.34 11.26 -16.29
N ALA A 16 -7.81 10.04 -16.00
CA ALA A 16 -8.08 9.63 -14.62
C ALA A 16 -6.80 9.61 -13.77
N HIS A 17 -5.68 9.13 -14.32
CA HIS A 17 -4.42 8.98 -13.59
C HIS A 17 -3.67 10.30 -13.37
N ILE A 18 -3.65 11.21 -14.35
CA ILE A 18 -2.91 12.47 -14.22
C ILE A 18 -3.70 13.58 -13.54
N SER A 19 -5.04 13.52 -13.54
CA SER A 19 -5.89 14.59 -13.01
C SER A 19 -6.77 14.11 -11.87
N LEU A 20 -7.66 13.15 -12.11
CA LEU A 20 -8.69 12.78 -11.13
C LEU A 20 -8.10 12.12 -9.87
N LEU A 21 -7.29 11.06 -10.02
CA LEU A 21 -6.70 10.33 -8.91
C LEU A 21 -5.75 11.19 -8.06
N PRO A 22 -4.88 12.06 -8.63
CA PRO A 22 -4.03 12.95 -7.85
C PRO A 22 -4.84 13.98 -7.07
N ILE A 23 -5.91 14.56 -7.64
CA ILE A 23 -6.79 15.50 -6.93
C ILE A 23 -7.45 14.81 -5.74
N ILE A 24 -8.03 13.61 -5.95
CA ILE A 24 -8.65 12.82 -4.87
C ILE A 24 -7.61 12.50 -3.79
N THR A 25 -6.42 12.09 -4.18
CA THR A 25 -5.32 11.78 -3.25
C THR A 25 -4.93 13.00 -2.43
N LEU A 26 -4.80 14.18 -3.05
CA LEU A 26 -4.48 15.42 -2.36
C LEU A 26 -5.56 15.80 -1.32
N LEU A 27 -6.84 15.64 -1.68
CA LEU A 27 -7.95 15.88 -0.76
C LEU A 27 -7.93 14.90 0.42
N MET A 28 -7.71 13.61 0.17
CA MET A 28 -7.61 12.58 1.20
C MET A 28 -6.41 12.79 2.12
N VAL A 29 -5.24 13.14 1.58
CA VAL A 29 -4.06 13.51 2.38
C VAL A 29 -4.34 14.76 3.21
N GLY A 30 -5.00 15.78 2.64
CA GLY A 30 -5.42 16.96 3.39
C GLY A 30 -6.34 16.63 4.55
N LEU A 31 -7.34 15.78 4.32
CA LEU A 31 -8.25 15.28 5.37
C LEU A 31 -7.50 14.47 6.44
N HIS A 32 -6.57 13.60 6.03
CA HIS A 32 -5.74 12.83 6.94
C HIS A 32 -4.89 13.74 7.84
N LEU A 33 -4.23 14.76 7.27
CA LEU A 33 -3.45 15.74 8.02
C LEU A 33 -4.33 16.60 8.94
N PHE A 34 -5.55 16.92 8.52
CA PHE A 34 -6.54 17.59 9.37
C PHE A 34 -6.86 16.75 10.60
N TYR A 35 -7.15 15.46 10.44
CA TYR A 35 -7.40 14.56 11.58
C TYR A 35 -6.18 14.37 12.47
N ILE A 36 -4.96 14.33 11.92
CA ILE A 36 -3.73 14.31 12.74
C ILE A 36 -3.62 15.58 13.57
N LYS A 37 -3.88 16.76 12.99
CA LYS A 37 -3.85 18.03 13.73
C LYS A 37 -4.96 18.10 14.78
N TYR A 38 -6.12 17.52 14.50
CA TYR A 38 -7.27 17.53 15.41
C TYR A 38 -7.09 16.54 16.57
N HIS A 39 -6.70 15.30 16.30
CA HIS A 39 -6.55 14.23 17.30
C HIS A 39 -5.15 14.11 17.91
N GLN A 40 -4.17 14.85 17.39
CA GLN A 40 -2.74 14.77 17.77
C GLN A 40 -2.10 13.41 17.44
N LEU A 41 -0.76 13.36 17.51
CA LEU A 41 0.00 12.13 17.32
C LEU A 41 -0.14 11.20 18.54
N SER A 42 -0.23 9.90 18.30
CA SER A 42 -0.20 8.91 19.39
C SER A 42 1.11 9.02 20.17
N SER A 43 1.02 9.02 21.50
CA SER A 43 2.18 8.90 22.38
C SER A 43 2.84 7.53 22.22
N LEU A 44 4.16 7.48 22.41
CA LEU A 44 4.87 6.22 22.56
C LEU A 44 4.37 5.52 23.84
N PRO A 45 4.29 4.18 23.88
CA PRO A 45 3.74 3.45 25.03
C PRO A 45 4.42 3.74 26.38
N GLU A 46 5.70 4.12 26.37
CA GLU A 46 6.51 4.42 27.56
C GLU A 46 6.77 5.92 27.75
N ALA A 47 6.27 6.79 26.87
CA ALA A 47 6.47 8.22 26.99
C ALA A 47 5.64 8.79 28.16
N PRO A 48 6.20 9.71 28.97
CA PRO A 48 5.42 10.39 30.01
C PRO A 48 4.22 11.09 29.38
N GLU A 49 3.06 11.02 30.04
CA GLU A 49 1.75 11.48 29.53
C GLU A 49 1.76 12.91 28.97
N LYS A 50 2.71 13.74 29.39
CA LYS A 50 3.00 15.07 28.83
C LYS A 50 4.29 15.05 28.03
N SER A 51 4.24 14.51 26.81
CA SER A 51 5.30 14.78 25.83
C SER A 51 5.39 16.29 25.60
N LYS A 52 6.60 16.86 25.68
CA LYS A 52 6.82 18.28 25.48
C LYS A 52 6.39 18.69 24.07
N ASN A 53 5.34 19.51 23.97
CA ASN A 53 4.93 20.07 22.69
C ASN A 53 6.07 20.89 22.08
N MET A 54 6.43 20.58 20.84
CA MET A 54 7.42 21.32 20.07
C MET A 54 6.75 21.99 18.89
N PRO A 55 7.24 23.15 18.42
CA PRO A 55 6.69 23.79 17.25
C PRO A 55 6.85 22.88 16.02
N PHE A 56 5.83 22.87 15.17
CA PHE A 56 5.77 22.03 13.96
C PHE A 56 7.00 22.20 13.04
N THR A 57 7.53 23.41 12.94
CA THR A 57 8.72 23.72 12.14
C THR A 57 9.96 22.96 12.62
N ARG A 58 10.18 22.87 13.94
CA ARG A 58 11.27 22.07 14.50
C ARG A 58 11.05 20.58 14.27
N HIS A 59 9.79 20.13 14.31
CA HIS A 59 9.45 18.73 14.05
C HIS A 59 9.73 18.37 12.58
N MET A 60 9.35 19.24 11.66
CA MET A 60 9.64 19.08 10.23
C MET A 60 11.16 19.03 9.96
N ALA A 61 11.93 19.94 10.57
CA ALA A 61 13.38 19.94 10.43
C ALA A 61 14.05 18.69 11.04
N TYR A 62 13.47 18.13 12.11
CA TYR A 62 13.91 16.84 12.65
C TYR A 62 13.61 15.71 11.67
N LEU A 63 12.38 15.63 11.15
CA LEU A 63 11.95 14.59 10.21
C LEU A 63 12.76 14.63 8.90
N GLN A 64 13.02 15.82 8.37
CA GLN A 64 13.86 16.00 7.18
C GLN A 64 15.28 15.49 7.40
N ARG A 65 15.91 15.79 8.55
CA ARG A 65 17.25 15.30 8.86
C ARG A 65 17.27 13.78 9.08
N ALA A 66 16.28 13.25 9.79
CA ALA A 66 16.15 11.81 10.02
C ALA A 66 15.91 11.04 8.71
N GLY A 67 15.11 11.60 7.80
CA GLY A 67 14.78 11.00 6.50
C GLY A 67 15.80 11.25 5.40
N ALA A 68 16.75 12.18 5.58
CA ALA A 68 17.71 12.57 4.54
C ALA A 68 18.53 11.38 4.02
N GLY A 69 18.94 10.46 4.89
CA GLY A 69 19.67 9.26 4.49
C GLY A 69 18.85 8.32 3.62
N VAL A 70 17.57 8.11 3.96
CA VAL A 70 16.66 7.27 3.16
C VAL A 70 16.37 7.93 1.81
N PHE A 71 16.15 9.25 1.81
CA PHE A 71 15.95 10.00 0.57
C PHE A 71 17.18 9.95 -0.35
N LEU A 72 18.38 10.13 0.21
CA LEU A 72 19.64 10.00 -0.52
C LEU A 72 19.78 8.60 -1.10
N LEU A 73 19.50 7.55 -0.31
CA LEU A 73 19.54 6.17 -0.78
C LEU A 73 18.57 5.94 -1.95
N ILE A 74 17.34 6.46 -1.87
CA ILE A 74 16.37 6.35 -2.97
C ILE A 74 16.91 7.05 -4.23
N CYS A 75 17.45 8.26 -4.11
CA CYS A 75 18.05 8.99 -5.24
C CYS A 75 19.25 8.22 -5.84
N LEU A 76 20.10 7.63 -4.99
CA LEU A 76 21.25 6.84 -5.45
C LEU A 76 20.80 5.58 -6.20
N LEU A 77 19.79 4.86 -5.68
CA LEU A 77 19.21 3.70 -6.36
C LEU A 77 18.57 4.11 -7.69
N ALA A 78 17.85 5.23 -7.73
CA ALA A 78 17.22 5.73 -8.96
C ALA A 78 18.24 6.13 -10.05
N LEU A 79 19.45 6.56 -9.66
CA LEU A 79 20.53 6.92 -10.59
C LEU A 79 21.38 5.72 -11.03
N THR A 80 21.50 4.69 -10.18
CA THR A 80 22.38 3.54 -10.45
C THR A 80 21.66 2.30 -10.95
N ILE A 81 20.36 2.17 -10.67
CA ILE A 81 19.55 1.00 -11.02
C ILE A 81 18.33 1.50 -11.80
N ALA A 82 18.28 1.17 -13.09
CA ALA A 82 17.10 1.42 -13.91
C ALA A 82 15.93 0.56 -13.40
N PRO A 83 14.73 1.15 -13.21
CA PRO A 83 13.57 0.35 -12.85
C PRO A 83 13.20 -0.60 -14.02
N PRO A 84 12.76 -1.83 -13.74
CA PRO A 84 12.28 -2.72 -14.78
C PRO A 84 11.01 -2.11 -15.42
N LEU A 85 11.06 -1.82 -16.72
CA LEU A 85 9.95 -1.18 -17.46
C LEU A 85 8.86 -2.17 -17.90
N GLY A 86 9.00 -3.46 -17.55
CA GLY A 86 8.14 -4.54 -18.03
C GLY A 86 8.56 -5.03 -19.42
N GLU A 87 7.86 -6.04 -19.91
CA GLU A 87 8.03 -6.56 -21.27
C GLU A 87 7.36 -5.64 -22.29
N GLU A 88 7.89 -5.57 -23.50
CA GLU A 88 7.23 -4.86 -24.60
C GLU A 88 5.87 -5.52 -24.92
N PRO A 89 4.81 -4.73 -25.17
CA PRO A 89 3.52 -5.28 -25.51
C PRO A 89 3.56 -5.93 -26.90
N VAL A 90 3.55 -7.27 -26.95
CA VAL A 90 3.49 -8.03 -28.19
C VAL A 90 2.03 -8.44 -28.45
N LEU A 91 1.52 -8.11 -29.64
CA LEU A 91 0.17 -8.50 -30.05
C LEU A 91 -0.02 -10.02 -29.95
N GLY A 92 -1.00 -10.45 -29.17
CA GLY A 92 -1.32 -11.87 -28.95
C GLY A 92 -0.56 -12.55 -27.80
N LEU A 93 0.33 -11.83 -27.10
CA LEU A 93 0.95 -12.30 -25.85
C LEU A 93 0.49 -11.43 -24.68
N GLU A 94 -0.34 -12.00 -23.82
CA GLU A 94 -0.74 -11.36 -22.58
C GLU A 94 0.27 -11.69 -21.48
N VAL A 95 1.17 -10.74 -21.18
CA VAL A 95 2.00 -10.83 -19.97
C VAL A 95 1.13 -10.37 -18.79
N THR A 96 0.52 -11.33 -18.11
CA THR A 96 -0.52 -11.07 -17.09
C THR A 96 0.02 -10.74 -15.70
N LYS A 97 1.31 -10.98 -15.42
CA LYS A 97 1.85 -10.84 -14.06
C LYS A 97 2.06 -9.36 -13.71
N PRO A 98 1.43 -8.84 -12.64
CA PRO A 98 1.54 -7.43 -12.28
C PRO A 98 2.88 -7.10 -11.59
N PRO A 99 3.17 -5.81 -11.38
CA PRO A 99 4.29 -5.37 -10.55
C PRO A 99 4.29 -6.04 -9.16
N TRP A 100 5.48 -6.16 -8.58
CA TRP A 100 5.71 -6.94 -7.35
C TRP A 100 4.80 -6.53 -6.17
N GLN A 101 4.37 -5.27 -6.12
CA GLN A 101 3.48 -4.70 -5.10
C GLN A 101 2.09 -5.36 -5.08
N PHE A 102 1.66 -5.93 -6.21
CA PHE A 102 0.33 -6.54 -6.37
C PHE A 102 0.38 -8.06 -6.49
N VAL A 103 1.58 -8.65 -6.59
CA VAL A 103 1.75 -10.10 -6.79
C VAL A 103 1.11 -10.92 -5.67
N TRP A 104 1.08 -10.42 -4.44
CA TRP A 104 0.48 -11.13 -3.31
C TRP A 104 -1.03 -11.32 -3.43
N VAL A 105 -1.76 -10.34 -3.99
CA VAL A 105 -3.20 -10.51 -4.31
C VAL A 105 -3.35 -11.35 -5.56
N TYR A 106 -2.52 -11.08 -6.57
CA TYR A 106 -2.53 -11.78 -7.85
C TYR A 106 -2.38 -13.30 -7.67
N ALA A 107 -1.54 -13.74 -6.73
CA ALA A 107 -1.34 -15.16 -6.41
C ALA A 107 -2.64 -15.90 -6.07
N LEU A 108 -3.69 -15.21 -5.59
CA LEU A 108 -4.97 -15.81 -5.25
C LEU A 108 -5.77 -16.28 -6.47
N GLU A 109 -5.48 -15.81 -7.68
CA GLU A 109 -6.16 -16.28 -8.89
C GLU A 109 -5.93 -17.78 -9.15
N ASN A 110 -4.79 -18.31 -8.69
CA ASN A 110 -4.47 -19.74 -8.74
C ASN A 110 -5.46 -20.61 -7.97
N LEU A 111 -6.08 -20.04 -6.92
CA LEU A 111 -7.12 -20.72 -6.16
C LEU A 111 -8.47 -20.51 -6.85
N TRP A 112 -8.78 -19.25 -7.15
CA TRP A 112 -10.03 -18.87 -7.78
C TRP A 112 -9.95 -17.43 -8.32
N VAL A 113 -10.11 -17.26 -9.63
CA VAL A 113 -10.01 -15.94 -10.32
C VAL A 113 -10.84 -14.82 -9.65
N PRO A 114 -12.11 -15.05 -9.22
CA PRO A 114 -12.90 -14.03 -8.52
C PRO A 114 -12.28 -13.48 -7.22
N PHE A 115 -11.30 -14.15 -6.62
CA PHE A 115 -10.59 -13.60 -5.45
C PHE A 115 -9.87 -12.29 -5.73
N LEU A 116 -9.49 -12.00 -6.98
CA LEU A 116 -8.91 -10.71 -7.34
C LEU A 116 -9.89 -9.54 -7.10
N VAL A 117 -11.19 -9.81 -7.19
CA VAL A 117 -12.25 -8.82 -6.97
C VAL A 117 -12.70 -8.80 -5.51
N VAL A 118 -12.78 -9.96 -4.88
CA VAL A 118 -13.31 -10.11 -3.51
C VAL A 118 -12.27 -9.78 -2.42
N ALA A 119 -10.98 -10.09 -2.65
CA ALA A 119 -9.95 -9.89 -1.63
C ALA A 119 -9.75 -8.42 -1.23
N PRO A 120 -9.65 -7.44 -2.17
CA PRO A 120 -9.47 -6.04 -1.78
C PRO A 120 -10.57 -5.48 -0.84
N PRO A 121 -11.88 -5.59 -1.14
CA PRO A 121 -12.91 -5.09 -0.22
C PRO A 121 -12.94 -5.86 1.10
N LEU A 122 -12.62 -7.16 1.10
CA LEU A 122 -12.52 -7.95 2.33
C LEU A 122 -11.38 -7.46 3.23
N ILE A 123 -10.23 -7.12 2.65
CA ILE A 123 -9.08 -6.57 3.39
C ILE A 123 -9.40 -5.18 3.93
N ILE A 124 -10.05 -4.33 3.12
CA ILE A 124 -10.50 -3.01 3.58
C ILE A 124 -11.47 -3.18 4.76
N LEU A 125 -12.46 -4.07 4.65
CA LEU A 125 -13.42 -4.35 5.71
C LEU A 125 -12.72 -4.85 6.98
N PHE A 126 -11.74 -5.75 6.82
CA PHE A 126 -10.91 -6.21 7.93
C PHE A 126 -10.18 -5.05 8.62
N LEU A 127 -9.51 -4.16 7.87
CA LEU A 127 -8.81 -3.00 8.42
C LEU A 127 -9.75 -2.02 9.12
N VAL A 128 -10.94 -1.78 8.55
CA VAL A 128 -11.98 -0.94 9.15
C VAL A 128 -12.54 -1.57 10.43
N ALA A 129 -12.59 -2.90 10.52
CA ALA A 129 -13.06 -3.63 11.70
C ALA A 129 -12.07 -3.59 12.88
N ILE A 130 -10.78 -3.35 12.64
CA ILE A 130 -9.73 -3.37 13.68
C ILE A 130 -10.10 -2.55 14.94
N PRO A 131 -10.46 -1.25 14.87
CA PRO A 131 -10.78 -0.48 16.07
C PRO A 131 -11.99 -1.01 16.88
N PHE A 132 -12.87 -1.80 16.27
CA PHE A 132 -14.03 -2.39 16.93
C PHE A 132 -13.70 -3.72 17.60
N VAL A 133 -12.84 -4.52 16.96
CA VAL A 133 -12.42 -5.84 17.47
C VAL A 133 -11.33 -5.69 18.54
N ASP A 134 -10.39 -4.78 18.34
CA ASP A 134 -9.22 -4.62 19.18
C ASP A 134 -9.32 -3.37 20.07
N GLN A 135 -10.09 -3.52 21.16
CA GLN A 135 -10.33 -2.47 22.15
C GLN A 135 -9.35 -2.50 23.33
N ASN A 136 -8.19 -3.14 23.17
CA ASN A 136 -7.22 -3.26 24.27
C ASN A 136 -6.65 -1.88 24.67
N LYS A 137 -6.68 -1.58 25.97
CA LYS A 137 -6.18 -0.31 26.53
C LYS A 137 -4.64 -0.23 26.51
N GLU A 138 -3.96 -1.37 26.56
CA GLU A 138 -2.50 -1.43 26.53
C GLU A 138 -1.99 -1.15 25.11
N ARG A 139 -1.09 -0.18 24.97
CA ARG A 139 -0.46 0.18 23.68
C ARG A 139 0.88 -0.51 23.47
N TYR A 140 1.49 -1.04 24.54
CA TYR A 140 2.82 -1.66 24.44
C TYR A 140 2.75 -3.01 23.75
N TRP A 141 3.50 -3.15 22.66
CA TRP A 141 3.43 -4.30 21.76
C TRP A 141 3.69 -5.66 22.45
N LYS A 142 4.61 -5.73 23.42
CA LYS A 142 4.90 -6.98 24.16
C LYS A 142 3.77 -7.42 25.09
N LYS A 143 2.89 -6.50 25.52
CA LYS A 143 1.70 -6.82 26.32
C LYS A 143 0.51 -7.25 25.45
N ARG A 144 0.68 -7.31 24.13
CA ARG A 144 -0.37 -7.65 23.16
C ARG A 144 0.06 -8.84 22.30
N PRO A 145 0.31 -10.02 22.91
CA PRO A 145 0.84 -11.18 22.19
C PRO A 145 -0.07 -11.59 21.02
N LEU A 146 -1.40 -11.52 21.19
CA LEU A 146 -2.34 -11.84 20.11
C LEU A 146 -2.19 -10.90 18.90
N ALA A 147 -2.11 -9.59 19.12
CA ALA A 147 -1.94 -8.61 18.04
C ALA A 147 -0.60 -8.82 17.31
N ILE A 148 0.46 -9.20 18.03
CA ILE A 148 1.75 -9.53 17.45
C ILE A 148 1.70 -10.82 16.63
N VAL A 149 1.04 -11.87 17.13
CA VAL A 149 0.85 -13.10 16.36
C VAL A 149 0.08 -12.81 15.07
N VAL A 150 -0.97 -12.00 15.12
CA VAL A 150 -1.72 -11.57 13.93
C VAL A 150 -0.82 -10.80 12.96
N LEU A 151 -0.07 -9.80 13.44
CA LEU A 151 0.86 -9.02 12.61
C LEU A 151 1.90 -9.91 11.92
N VAL A 152 2.58 -10.78 12.68
CA VAL A 152 3.58 -11.70 12.14
C VAL A 152 2.93 -12.67 11.15
N GLY A 153 1.74 -13.17 11.47
CA GLY A 153 0.95 -14.02 10.56
C GLY A 153 0.66 -13.33 9.23
N PHE A 154 0.27 -12.06 9.23
CA PHE A 154 0.05 -11.28 8.00
C PHE A 154 1.35 -11.03 7.22
N ILE A 155 2.45 -10.71 7.89
CA ILE A 155 3.75 -10.54 7.24
C ILE A 155 4.20 -11.83 6.55
N LEU A 156 4.09 -12.97 7.25
CA LEU A 156 4.42 -14.28 6.70
C LEU A 156 3.50 -14.63 5.54
N LEU A 157 2.17 -14.45 5.70
CA LEU A 157 1.19 -14.69 4.64
C LEU A 157 1.52 -13.88 3.39
N PHE A 158 1.77 -12.57 3.52
CA PHE A 158 2.08 -11.70 2.38
C PHE A 158 3.39 -12.14 1.72
N THR A 159 4.42 -12.45 2.50
CA THR A 159 5.70 -12.93 1.98
C THR A 159 5.53 -14.25 1.22
N CYS A 160 4.80 -15.21 1.79
CA CYS A 160 4.48 -16.48 1.13
C CYS A 160 3.70 -16.28 -0.16
N LEU A 161 2.69 -15.40 -0.17
CA LEU A 161 1.90 -15.07 -1.36
C LEU A 161 2.76 -14.39 -2.45
N ILE A 162 3.67 -13.49 -2.08
CA ILE A 162 4.62 -12.88 -3.03
C ILE A 162 5.51 -13.96 -3.65
N ILE A 163 6.12 -14.82 -2.82
CA ILE A 163 7.02 -15.87 -3.31
C ILE A 163 6.24 -16.84 -4.20
N TRP A 164 5.06 -17.28 -3.77
CA TRP A 164 4.22 -18.18 -4.53
C TRP A 164 3.79 -17.57 -5.87
N GLY A 165 3.27 -16.34 -5.85
CA GLY A 165 2.90 -15.61 -7.07
C GLY A 165 4.09 -15.31 -7.98
N LYS A 166 5.30 -15.18 -7.45
CA LYS A 166 6.52 -15.02 -8.27
C LYS A 166 6.90 -16.34 -8.95
N VAL A 167 6.91 -17.45 -8.23
CA VAL A 167 7.39 -18.76 -8.71
C VAL A 167 6.39 -19.46 -9.61
N THR A 168 5.09 -19.38 -9.32
CA THR A 168 4.07 -20.07 -10.11
C THR A 168 3.83 -19.35 -11.44
N THR A 169 3.88 -20.12 -12.53
CA THR A 169 3.43 -19.73 -13.87
C THR A 169 1.96 -20.12 -14.00
N MET A 170 1.11 -19.15 -14.35
CA MET A 170 -0.33 -19.35 -14.38
C MET A 170 -0.70 -20.23 -15.58
N THR A 171 -1.03 -21.49 -15.31
CA THR A 171 -1.57 -22.42 -16.31
C THR A 171 -3.09 -22.35 -16.27
N HIS A 172 -3.67 -21.24 -16.71
CA HIS A 172 -5.07 -21.28 -17.10
C HIS A 172 -5.11 -21.93 -18.49
N THR A 173 -5.54 -23.20 -18.55
CA THR A 173 -6.00 -23.75 -19.82
C THR A 173 -7.21 -22.90 -20.23
N MET A 174 -7.05 -22.09 -21.28
CA MET A 174 -8.19 -21.41 -21.91
C MET A 174 -9.22 -22.44 -22.37
#